data_AF-A0A0L6VS90-F1
#
_entry.id   AF-A0A0L6VS90-F1
#
_cell.length_a   1.000
_cell.length_b   1.000
_cell.length_c   1.000
_cell.angle_alpha   90.00
_cell.angle_beta   90.00
_cell.angle_gamma   90.00
#
_symmetry.space_group_name_H-M   'P 1'
#
loop_
_entity.id
_entity.type
_entity.pdbx_description
1 polymer ?
#
loop_
_entity_poly.entity_id
_entity_poly.type
_entity_poly.pdbx_seq_one_letter_code
_entity_poly.pdbx_strand_id
1 'polypeptide(L)'
;MKRLNSIKTNSLRSSSISSTCHTCLQTETKDQLLKELQSIRQTDAEQLLEQHKQVAETRYAGKRQGNTTKKRREMACLKLSNTREEAMKEYKQKVMDLNAKLSRVYSGEEERDRQRLEEEKEALVQENQRLKAAHDTQRKRRKEAERVAQQAHAMAEEAVQEQLQEANDEGKPLTFYPKKKKKTESTKCLIITVKTLKKMLATETENSKAMIVQLNHLRTNASSSTSGHHSNNSHTNQQNSGPNNTGMEKTIEDLKQRLSVIGDFTGLEILSSTPDKRGVIYDCIFGDIVHRGLALHFKLQFHPDGTCSYTPSLDPDRDSPTIKIIPDFLQTFVRFDLKACGHVYWKLFQAFNLQDT
;
A
#
# COMPACT_ATOMS: atom_id res chain seq x y z
N MET A 1 61.14 13.62 23.34
CA MET A 1 60.65 14.46 22.23
C MET A 1 59.13 14.53 22.28
N LYS A 2 58.53 15.73 22.33
CA LYS A 2 57.06 15.91 22.32
C LYS A 2 56.61 16.34 20.92
N ARG A 3 55.62 15.66 20.33
CA ARG A 3 54.89 16.15 19.14
C ARG A 3 53.41 16.31 19.50
N LEU A 4 52.99 17.57 19.60
CA LEU A 4 51.58 17.96 19.70
C LEU A 4 50.99 17.90 18.29
N ASN A 5 49.99 17.04 18.07
CA ASN A 5 49.23 17.05 16.82
C ASN A 5 48.06 18.04 16.96
N SER A 6 48.05 19.04 16.07
CA SER A 6 47.03 20.08 16.01
C SER A 6 45.72 19.53 15.46
N ILE A 7 44.67 19.55 16.26
CA ILE A 7 43.30 19.25 15.82
C ILE A 7 42.70 20.54 15.24
N LYS A 8 42.61 20.63 13.91
CA LYS A 8 41.89 21.72 13.24
C LYS A 8 40.38 21.49 13.32
N THR A 9 39.70 22.34 14.09
CA THR A 9 38.25 22.43 14.12
C THR A 9 37.73 23.26 12.93
N ASN A 10 37.31 22.60 11.85
CA ASN A 10 36.59 23.26 10.76
C ASN A 10 35.14 23.49 11.19
N SER A 11 34.86 24.70 11.68
CA SER A 11 33.54 25.13 12.13
C SER A 11 32.64 25.58 10.98
N LEU A 12 31.50 24.90 10.85
CA LEU A 12 30.17 25.41 10.44
C LEU A 12 30.12 26.75 9.65
N ARG A 13 30.06 26.67 8.31
CA ARG A 13 29.47 27.70 7.43
C ARG A 13 28.90 27.10 6.14
N SER A 14 27.65 26.66 6.15
CA SER A 14 26.90 26.31 4.91
C SER A 14 25.40 26.03 5.14
N SER A 15 24.62 26.97 5.66
CA SER A 15 23.16 26.81 5.78
C SER A 15 22.41 28.14 5.99
N SER A 16 22.51 29.07 5.02
CA SER A 16 21.77 30.35 5.09
C SER A 16 21.32 30.93 3.74
N ILE A 17 21.40 30.16 2.64
CA ILE A 17 21.14 30.68 1.28
C ILE A 17 19.77 30.24 0.71
N SER A 18 19.11 29.22 1.30
CA SER A 18 17.90 28.62 0.70
C SER A 18 16.57 29.31 1.00
N SER A 19 16.50 30.28 1.91
CA SER A 19 15.22 30.90 2.34
C SER A 19 14.69 31.93 1.32
N THR A 20 15.58 32.73 0.72
CA THR A 20 15.21 33.86 -0.15
C THR A 20 14.73 33.47 -1.55
N CYS A 21 14.85 32.19 -1.94
CA CYS A 21 14.48 31.73 -3.28
C CYS A 21 13.01 31.25 -3.37
N HIS A 22 12.43 30.77 -2.26
CA HIS A 22 11.09 30.17 -2.26
C HIS A 22 9.94 31.16 -2.37
N THR A 23 10.09 32.37 -1.84
CA THR A 23 9.06 33.42 -1.95
C THR A 23 8.88 33.89 -3.40
N CYS A 24 9.96 33.91 -4.18
CA CYS A 24 9.96 34.34 -5.59
C CYS A 24 9.07 33.41 -6.46
N LEU A 25 9.25 32.09 -6.31
CA LEU A 25 8.47 31.08 -7.05
C LEU A 25 6.97 31.12 -6.68
N GLN A 26 6.64 31.36 -5.41
CA GLN A 26 5.24 31.49 -4.97
C GLN A 26 4.55 32.74 -5.57
N THR A 27 5.27 33.87 -5.67
CA THR A 27 4.73 35.07 -6.34
C THR A 27 4.49 34.85 -7.83
N GLU A 28 5.41 34.19 -8.54
CA GLU A 28 5.27 33.89 -9.98
C GLU A 28 4.03 33.03 -10.27
N THR A 29 3.82 31.95 -9.51
CA THR A 29 2.62 31.09 -9.68
C THR A 29 1.31 31.81 -9.38
N LYS A 30 1.29 32.70 -8.38
CA LYS A 30 0.10 33.50 -8.04
C LYS A 30 -0.25 34.50 -9.14
N ASP A 31 0.74 35.21 -9.66
CA ASP A 31 0.53 36.21 -10.72
C ASP A 31 0.14 35.56 -12.04
N GLN A 32 0.62 34.34 -12.31
CA GLN A 32 0.19 33.56 -13.47
C GLN A 32 -1.28 33.14 -13.37
N LEU A 33 -1.74 32.63 -12.22
CA LEU A 33 -3.14 32.30 -11.98
C LEU A 33 -4.06 33.53 -12.09
N LEU A 34 -3.62 34.70 -11.60
CA LEU A 34 -4.39 35.95 -11.74
C LEU A 34 -4.51 36.38 -13.21
N LYS A 35 -3.43 36.27 -14.00
CA LYS A 35 -3.45 36.56 -15.45
C LYS A 35 -4.37 35.61 -16.21
N GLU A 36 -4.35 34.31 -15.91
CA GLU A 36 -5.27 33.33 -16.51
C GLU A 36 -6.73 33.66 -16.18
N LEU A 37 -7.04 33.97 -14.92
CA LEU A 37 -8.39 34.30 -14.48
C LEU A 37 -8.90 35.61 -15.10
N GLN A 38 -8.02 36.59 -15.33
CA GLN A 38 -8.33 37.81 -16.08
C GLN A 38 -8.55 37.54 -17.58
N SER A 39 -7.71 36.69 -18.20
CA SER A 39 -7.83 36.28 -19.60
C SER A 39 -9.16 35.54 -19.88
N ILE A 40 -9.58 34.65 -18.98
CA ILE A 40 -10.89 33.97 -19.07
C ILE A 40 -12.02 35.00 -19.05
N ARG A 41 -12.03 35.94 -18.10
CA ARG A 41 -13.06 36.98 -18.00
C ARG A 41 -13.13 37.89 -19.23
N GLN A 42 -11.99 38.20 -19.84
CA GLN A 42 -11.94 38.98 -21.07
C GLN A 42 -12.50 38.17 -22.26
N THR A 43 -12.10 36.91 -22.38
CA THR A 43 -12.59 35.98 -23.40
C THR A 43 -14.12 35.80 -23.31
N ASP A 44 -14.66 35.66 -22.10
CA ASP A 44 -16.11 35.55 -21.86
C ASP A 44 -16.88 36.77 -22.39
N ALA A 45 -16.34 37.98 -22.20
CA ALA A 45 -16.94 39.23 -22.66
C ALA A 45 -16.92 39.35 -24.20
N GLU A 46 -15.81 38.97 -24.83
CA GLU A 46 -15.65 38.97 -26.29
C GLU A 46 -16.57 37.92 -26.96
N GLN A 47 -16.69 36.71 -26.37
CA GLN A 47 -17.62 35.69 -26.84
C GLN A 47 -19.10 36.11 -26.71
N LEU A 48 -19.47 36.81 -25.62
CA LEU A 48 -20.82 37.36 -25.46
C LEU A 48 -21.15 38.40 -26.55
N LEU A 49 -20.19 39.25 -26.90
CA LEU A 49 -20.34 40.28 -27.93
C LEU A 49 -20.56 39.70 -29.33
N GLU A 50 -19.71 38.76 -29.75
CA GLU A 50 -19.86 38.10 -31.06
C GLU A 50 -21.16 37.25 -31.11
N GLN A 51 -21.58 36.68 -30.00
CA GLN A 51 -22.88 36.00 -29.89
C GLN A 51 -24.06 36.96 -30.07
N HIS A 52 -24.05 38.13 -29.45
CA HIS A 52 -25.11 39.14 -29.64
C HIS A 52 -25.22 39.59 -31.11
N LYS A 53 -24.07 39.71 -31.79
CA LYS A 53 -23.98 40.00 -33.23
C LYS A 53 -24.58 38.89 -34.09
N GLN A 54 -24.22 37.62 -33.90
CA GLN A 54 -24.80 36.49 -34.64
C GLN A 54 -26.32 36.34 -34.43
N VAL A 55 -26.83 36.60 -33.22
CA VAL A 55 -28.27 36.60 -32.94
C VAL A 55 -28.98 37.77 -33.63
N ALA A 56 -28.34 38.93 -33.75
CA ALA A 56 -28.87 40.05 -34.52
C ALA A 56 -28.92 39.72 -36.03
N GLU A 57 -27.81 39.26 -36.61
CA GLU A 57 -27.70 38.92 -38.04
C GLU A 57 -28.73 37.86 -38.46
N THR A 58 -28.87 36.78 -37.68
CA THR A 58 -29.87 35.73 -37.96
C THR A 58 -31.32 36.22 -37.82
N ARG A 59 -31.62 37.14 -36.90
CA ARG A 59 -32.94 37.78 -36.77
C ARG A 59 -33.25 38.72 -37.95
N TYR A 60 -32.26 39.47 -38.45
CA TYR A 60 -32.45 40.37 -39.59
C TYR A 60 -32.57 39.62 -40.93
N ALA A 61 -31.76 38.57 -41.17
CA ALA A 61 -31.87 37.72 -42.36
C ALA A 61 -33.19 36.92 -42.44
N GLY A 62 -33.85 36.70 -41.30
CA GLY A 62 -35.00 35.80 -41.19
C GLY A 62 -36.29 36.23 -41.92
N LYS A 63 -36.50 37.54 -42.12
CA LYS A 63 -37.82 38.13 -42.50
C LYS A 63 -38.33 37.86 -43.94
N ARG A 64 -37.63 37.10 -44.79
CA ARG A 64 -37.94 36.98 -46.24
C ARG A 64 -38.31 35.59 -46.79
N GLN A 65 -38.45 34.53 -45.98
CA GLN A 65 -38.78 33.18 -46.51
C GLN A 65 -39.80 32.41 -45.64
N GLY A 66 -40.62 31.58 -46.31
CA GLY A 66 -41.89 31.03 -45.81
C GLY A 66 -41.84 29.84 -44.84
N ASN A 67 -43.00 29.23 -44.64
CA ASN A 67 -43.35 28.48 -43.43
C ASN A 67 -42.52 27.21 -43.15
N THR A 68 -42.03 26.51 -44.18
CA THR A 68 -41.25 25.27 -43.99
C THR A 68 -39.84 25.53 -43.44
N THR A 69 -39.27 26.71 -43.70
CA THR A 69 -37.95 27.13 -43.17
C THR A 69 -37.99 27.42 -41.67
N LYS A 70 -39.16 27.71 -41.09
CA LYS A 70 -39.33 28.07 -39.67
C LYS A 70 -38.88 26.95 -38.71
N LYS A 71 -39.40 25.72 -38.89
CA LYS A 71 -39.09 24.58 -38.01
C LYS A 71 -37.59 24.19 -38.02
N ARG A 72 -36.92 24.30 -39.18
CA ARG A 72 -35.47 24.08 -39.29
C ARG A 72 -34.67 25.15 -38.55
N ARG A 73 -35.09 26.42 -38.61
CA ARG A 73 -34.47 27.52 -37.85
C ARG A 73 -34.65 27.35 -36.34
N GLU A 74 -35.86 27.01 -35.88
CA GLU A 74 -36.13 26.74 -34.46
C GLU A 74 -35.26 25.61 -33.90
N MET A 75 -35.11 24.50 -34.63
CA MET A 75 -34.22 23.41 -34.24
C MET A 75 -32.73 23.81 -34.23
N ALA A 76 -32.29 24.65 -35.17
CA ALA A 76 -30.91 25.16 -35.19
C ALA A 76 -30.63 26.11 -34.02
N CYS A 77 -31.57 27.02 -33.70
CA CYS A 77 -31.49 27.87 -32.52
C CYS A 77 -31.45 27.08 -31.22
N LEU A 78 -32.25 26.00 -31.10
CA LEU A 78 -32.24 25.12 -29.93
C LEU A 78 -30.89 24.42 -29.77
N LYS A 79 -30.32 23.86 -30.86
CA LYS A 79 -28.98 23.23 -30.82
C LYS A 79 -27.89 24.22 -30.38
N LEU A 80 -27.87 25.43 -30.95
CA LEU A 80 -26.93 26.48 -30.56
C LEU A 80 -27.12 26.90 -29.08
N SER A 81 -28.36 26.93 -28.59
CA SER A 81 -28.66 27.21 -27.18
C SER A 81 -28.14 26.13 -26.24
N ASN A 82 -28.29 24.85 -26.61
CA ASN A 82 -27.81 23.73 -25.79
C ASN A 82 -26.27 23.70 -25.73
N THR A 83 -25.58 23.82 -26.87
CA THR A 83 -24.12 23.88 -26.91
C THR A 83 -23.57 25.08 -26.13
N ARG A 84 -24.28 26.23 -26.14
CA ARG A 84 -23.97 27.38 -25.27
C ARG A 84 -24.10 27.02 -23.79
N GLU A 85 -25.17 26.35 -23.39
CA GLU A 85 -25.40 25.98 -21.98
C GLU A 85 -24.35 24.97 -21.48
N GLU A 86 -23.96 24.01 -22.32
CA GLU A 86 -22.88 23.05 -22.05
C GLU A 86 -21.53 23.76 -21.86
N ALA A 87 -21.14 24.64 -22.80
CA ALA A 87 -19.92 25.44 -22.67
C ALA A 87 -19.93 26.32 -21.39
N MET A 88 -21.06 26.99 -21.10
CA MET A 88 -21.22 27.80 -19.88
C MET A 88 -21.13 26.96 -18.59
N LYS A 89 -21.54 25.69 -18.60
CA LYS A 89 -21.36 24.76 -17.47
C LYS A 89 -19.89 24.39 -17.31
N GLU A 90 -19.19 24.09 -18.40
CA GLU A 90 -17.75 23.78 -18.39
C GLU A 90 -16.92 24.97 -17.86
N TYR A 91 -17.17 26.20 -18.34
CA TYR A 91 -16.49 27.40 -17.85
C TYR A 91 -16.79 27.68 -16.38
N LYS A 92 -18.04 27.53 -15.92
CA LYS A 92 -18.38 27.65 -14.49
C LYS A 92 -17.64 26.64 -13.63
N GLN A 93 -17.52 25.40 -14.08
CA GLN A 93 -16.74 24.37 -13.37
C GLN A 93 -15.26 24.76 -13.28
N LYS A 94 -14.64 25.18 -14.40
CA LYS A 94 -13.24 25.66 -14.41
C LYS A 94 -13.01 26.83 -13.44
N VAL A 95 -13.95 27.78 -13.36
CA VAL A 95 -13.87 28.90 -12.41
C VAL A 95 -14.00 28.41 -10.96
N MET A 96 -14.89 27.46 -10.68
CA MET A 96 -15.00 26.84 -9.34
C MET A 96 -13.72 26.11 -8.94
N ASP A 97 -13.14 25.33 -9.85
CA ASP A 97 -11.91 24.56 -9.62
C ASP A 97 -10.70 25.49 -9.40
N LEU A 98 -10.58 26.56 -10.20
CA LEU A 98 -9.55 27.59 -10.02
C LEU A 98 -9.73 28.34 -8.69
N ASN A 99 -10.96 28.68 -8.32
CA ASN A 99 -11.24 29.35 -7.04
C ASN A 99 -10.94 28.42 -5.84
N ALA A 100 -11.22 27.12 -5.96
CA ALA A 100 -10.85 26.13 -4.95
C ALA A 100 -9.32 26.00 -4.81
N LYS A 101 -8.58 25.91 -5.92
CA LYS A 101 -7.10 25.93 -5.92
C LYS A 101 -6.56 27.20 -5.26
N LEU A 102 -7.06 28.36 -5.68
CA LEU A 102 -6.65 29.65 -5.13
C LEU A 102 -6.94 29.74 -3.62
N SER A 103 -8.06 29.20 -3.16
CA SER A 103 -8.40 29.11 -1.73
C SER A 103 -7.41 28.26 -0.93
N ARG A 104 -6.92 27.14 -1.49
CA ARG A 104 -5.87 26.30 -0.85
C ARG A 104 -4.52 27.02 -0.74
N VAL A 105 -4.14 27.77 -1.78
CA VAL A 105 -2.94 28.61 -1.77
C VAL A 105 -3.05 29.67 -0.68
N TYR A 106 -4.17 30.40 -0.61
CA TYR A 106 -4.39 31.44 0.41
C TYR A 106 -4.51 30.90 1.84
N SER A 107 -5.01 29.67 2.03
CA SER A 107 -5.12 29.05 3.36
C SER A 107 -3.79 28.47 3.88
N GLY A 108 -2.72 28.52 3.09
CA GLY A 108 -1.43 27.89 3.42
C GLY A 108 -1.54 26.37 3.62
N GLU A 109 -2.57 25.72 3.08
CA GLU A 109 -2.73 24.26 3.12
C GLU A 109 -1.63 23.58 2.30
N GLU A 110 -1.37 24.09 1.09
CA GLU A 110 -0.30 23.59 0.21
C GLU A 110 1.11 23.74 0.79
N GLU A 111 1.35 24.79 1.58
CA GLU A 111 2.61 25.00 2.30
C GLU A 111 2.77 23.98 3.45
N ARG A 112 1.69 23.73 4.21
CA ARG A 112 1.68 22.69 5.26
C ARG A 112 1.84 21.28 4.67
N ASP A 113 1.27 21.01 3.51
CA ASP A 113 1.47 19.75 2.78
C ASP A 113 2.91 19.59 2.31
N ARG A 114 3.52 20.65 1.77
CA ARG A 114 4.94 20.67 1.41
C ARG A 114 5.84 20.39 2.62
N GLN A 115 5.57 21.06 3.75
CA GLN A 115 6.33 20.85 4.98
C GLN A 115 6.20 19.39 5.48
N ARG A 116 4.99 18.81 5.49
CA ARG A 116 4.80 17.39 5.87
C ARG A 116 5.56 16.43 4.96
N LEU A 117 5.61 16.70 3.66
CA LEU A 117 6.39 15.90 2.69
C LEU A 117 7.91 16.06 2.88
N GLU A 118 8.37 17.24 3.29
CA GLU A 118 9.77 17.48 3.62
C GLU A 118 10.17 16.77 4.92
N GLU A 119 9.32 16.80 5.95
CA GLU A 119 9.49 16.05 7.20
C GLU A 119 9.50 14.51 6.98
N GLU A 120 8.60 13.96 6.15
CA GLU A 120 8.62 12.52 5.79
C GLU A 120 9.89 12.15 5.01
N LYS A 121 10.34 13.02 4.09
CA LYS A 121 11.60 12.86 3.35
C LYS A 121 12.81 12.87 4.27
N GLU A 122 12.88 13.77 5.24
CA GLU A 122 13.97 13.79 6.23
C GLU A 122 13.97 12.54 7.11
N ALA A 123 12.79 12.09 7.58
CA ALA A 123 12.65 10.85 8.33
C ALA A 123 13.16 9.63 7.54
N LEU A 124 12.81 9.53 6.26
CA LEU A 124 13.30 8.47 5.35
C LEU A 124 14.82 8.54 5.13
N VAL A 125 15.41 9.74 5.09
CA VAL A 125 16.87 9.91 5.00
C VAL A 125 17.55 9.44 6.29
N GLN A 126 17.01 9.79 7.46
CA GLN A 126 17.52 9.34 8.76
C GLN A 126 17.41 7.82 8.91
N GLU A 127 16.30 7.20 8.51
CA GLU A 127 16.15 5.75 8.54
C GLU A 127 17.15 5.05 7.60
N ASN A 128 17.35 5.55 6.38
CA ASN A 128 18.35 4.99 5.48
C ASN A 128 19.78 5.06 6.05
N GLN A 129 20.12 6.15 6.76
CA GLN A 129 21.40 6.25 7.48
C GLN A 129 21.50 5.23 8.62
N ARG A 130 20.42 5.03 9.39
CA ARG A 130 20.34 4.02 10.45
C ARG A 130 20.50 2.60 9.91
N LEU A 131 19.82 2.26 8.82
CA LEU A 131 19.93 0.96 8.15
C LEU A 131 21.34 0.71 7.60
N LYS A 132 21.97 1.72 7.00
CA LYS A 132 23.36 1.64 6.55
C LYS A 132 24.34 1.37 7.70
N ALA A 133 24.19 2.08 8.82
CA ALA A 133 25.00 1.86 10.02
C ALA A 133 24.77 0.46 10.65
N ALA A 134 23.54 -0.04 10.63
CA ALA A 134 23.21 -1.39 11.08
C ALA A 134 23.87 -2.46 10.18
N HIS A 135 23.81 -2.30 8.86
CA HIS A 135 24.45 -3.19 7.89
C HIS A 135 25.99 -3.19 8.04
N ASP A 136 26.61 -2.03 8.20
CA ASP A 136 28.06 -1.94 8.45
C ASP A 136 28.46 -2.59 9.79
N THR A 137 27.60 -2.49 10.82
CA THR A 137 27.79 -3.18 12.10
C THR A 137 27.67 -4.70 11.94
N GLN A 138 26.70 -5.18 11.16
CA GLN A 138 26.56 -6.60 10.84
C GLN A 138 27.77 -7.12 10.03
N ARG A 139 28.28 -6.33 9.09
CA ARG A 139 29.48 -6.65 8.30
C ARG A 139 30.74 -6.74 9.17
N LYS A 140 30.89 -5.87 10.18
CA LYS A 140 31.95 -5.96 11.19
C LYS A 140 31.84 -7.25 12.01
N ARG A 141 30.66 -7.54 12.57
CA ARG A 141 30.40 -8.79 13.33
C ARG A 141 30.70 -10.06 12.53
N ARG A 142 30.37 -10.10 11.23
CA ARG A 142 30.72 -11.23 10.36
C ARG A 142 32.23 -11.43 10.22
N LYS A 143 32.98 -10.34 9.98
CA LYS A 143 34.46 -10.39 9.90
C LYS A 143 35.11 -10.80 11.22
N GLU A 144 34.52 -10.39 12.35
CA GLU A 144 35.01 -10.76 13.68
C GLU A 144 34.76 -12.24 13.97
N ALA A 145 33.55 -12.75 13.70
CA ALA A 145 33.23 -14.16 13.80
C ALA A 145 34.09 -15.04 12.88
N GLU A 146 34.40 -14.58 11.67
CA GLU A 146 35.33 -15.24 10.74
C GLU A 146 36.75 -15.35 11.32
N ARG A 147 37.28 -14.28 11.94
CA ARG A 147 38.59 -14.31 12.61
C ARG A 147 38.61 -15.23 13.83
N VAL A 148 37.55 -15.25 14.62
CA VAL A 148 37.41 -16.17 15.76
C VAL A 148 37.34 -17.63 15.28
N ALA A 149 36.62 -17.90 14.19
CA ALA A 149 36.56 -19.23 13.59
C ALA A 149 37.92 -19.69 13.03
N GLN A 150 38.67 -18.79 12.37
CA GLN A 150 40.03 -19.07 11.91
C GLN A 150 40.99 -19.35 13.06
N GLN A 151 40.91 -18.59 14.16
CA GLN A 151 41.71 -18.84 15.36
C GLN A 151 41.37 -20.18 16.01
N ALA A 152 40.08 -20.51 16.13
CA ALA A 152 39.63 -21.80 16.67
C ALA A 152 40.06 -22.98 15.79
N HIS A 153 40.10 -22.81 14.47
CA HIS A 153 40.61 -23.82 13.53
C HIS A 153 42.12 -24.07 13.76
N ALA A 154 42.92 -23.00 13.82
CA ALA A 154 44.36 -23.11 14.06
C ALA A 154 44.67 -23.81 15.41
N MET A 155 43.95 -23.45 16.48
CA MET A 155 44.09 -24.12 17.79
C MET A 155 43.67 -25.60 17.75
N ALA A 156 42.65 -25.95 16.94
CA ALA A 156 42.24 -27.34 16.77
C ALA A 156 43.25 -28.16 15.96
N GLU A 157 43.87 -27.57 14.94
CA GLU A 157 44.96 -28.19 14.18
C GLU A 157 46.20 -28.41 15.05
N GLU A 158 46.59 -27.42 15.85
CA GLU A 158 47.70 -27.52 16.81
C GLU A 158 47.46 -28.65 17.83
N ALA A 159 46.27 -28.72 18.43
CA ALA A 159 45.92 -29.77 19.39
C ALA A 159 45.86 -31.19 18.77
N VAL A 160 45.47 -31.31 17.50
CA VAL A 160 45.53 -32.60 16.77
C VAL A 160 46.98 -32.99 16.47
N GLN A 161 47.82 -32.02 16.13
CA GLN A 161 49.24 -32.26 15.85
C GLN A 161 50.01 -32.64 17.13
N GLU A 162 49.69 -32.02 18.28
CA GLU A 162 50.22 -32.39 19.60
C GLU A 162 49.85 -33.84 19.96
N GLN A 163 48.57 -34.23 19.81
CA GLN A 163 48.13 -35.62 20.05
C GLN A 163 48.80 -36.65 19.12
N LEU A 164 49.04 -36.30 17.85
CA LEU A 164 49.77 -37.16 16.93
C LEU A 164 51.25 -37.31 17.30
N GLN A 165 51.85 -36.27 17.90
CA GLN A 165 53.23 -36.31 18.36
C GLN A 165 53.37 -37.13 19.66
N GLU A 166 52.48 -36.92 20.64
CA GLU A 166 52.40 -37.73 21.87
C GLU A 166 52.22 -39.23 21.55
N ALA A 167 51.33 -39.56 20.61
CA ALA A 167 51.09 -40.93 20.17
C ALA A 167 52.31 -41.58 19.48
N ASN A 168 53.17 -40.80 18.82
CA ASN A 168 54.42 -41.29 18.24
C ASN A 168 55.51 -41.49 19.31
N ASP A 169 55.59 -40.62 20.31
CA ASP A 169 56.57 -40.75 21.41
C ASP A 169 56.24 -41.91 22.37
N GLU A 170 54.95 -42.24 22.61
CA GLU A 170 54.55 -43.49 23.28
C GLU A 170 54.96 -44.77 22.50
N GLY A 171 55.36 -44.65 21.22
CA GLY A 171 55.69 -45.77 20.34
C GLY A 171 57.03 -46.47 20.61
N LYS A 172 57.85 -46.00 21.56
CA LYS A 172 59.12 -46.66 21.91
C LYS A 172 58.86 -47.98 22.67
N PRO A 173 59.38 -49.13 22.19
CA PRO A 173 59.08 -50.44 22.78
C PRO A 173 59.83 -50.64 24.11
N LEU A 174 59.24 -50.13 25.20
CA LEU A 174 59.64 -50.51 26.55
C LEU A 174 59.13 -51.91 26.86
N THR A 175 60.05 -52.77 27.28
CA THR A 175 59.84 -54.19 27.48
C THR A 175 58.92 -54.50 28.67
N PHE A 176 57.81 -55.15 28.36
CA PHE A 176 57.21 -56.24 29.15
C PHE A 176 56.93 -56.00 30.65
N TYR A 177 55.70 -55.60 31.00
CA TYR A 177 54.96 -56.17 32.16
C TYR A 177 53.44 -55.97 32.00
N PRO A 178 52.59 -56.99 32.24
CA PRO A 178 51.15 -56.89 31.98
C PRO A 178 50.35 -56.39 33.21
N LYS A 179 49.83 -55.16 33.14
CA LYS A 179 48.70 -54.71 34.00
C LYS A 179 47.48 -54.33 33.15
N LYS A 180 46.51 -55.25 33.13
CA LYS A 180 45.23 -55.11 32.43
C LYS A 180 44.27 -54.15 33.17
N LYS A 181 43.25 -53.66 32.43
CA LYS A 181 42.03 -52.95 32.88
C LYS A 181 42.17 -51.44 33.22
N LYS A 182 42.15 -50.59 32.18
CA LYS A 182 41.54 -49.23 32.23
C LYS A 182 41.29 -48.56 30.86
N LYS A 183 42.05 -48.88 29.79
CA LYS A 183 41.88 -48.27 28.44
C LYS A 183 40.55 -48.58 27.70
N THR A 184 39.67 -49.43 28.23
CA THR A 184 38.40 -49.86 27.56
C THR A 184 37.15 -49.03 27.86
N GLU A 185 37.18 -48.10 28.83
CA GLU A 185 36.02 -47.24 29.13
C GLU A 185 36.08 -45.90 28.38
N SER A 186 37.28 -45.30 28.26
CA SER A 186 37.48 -44.07 27.48
C SER A 186 37.08 -44.25 26.00
N THR A 187 37.47 -45.35 25.37
CA THR A 187 37.06 -45.68 23.98
C THR A 187 35.55 -45.86 23.83
N LYS A 188 34.86 -46.44 24.83
CA LYS A 188 33.39 -46.55 24.80
C LYS A 188 32.72 -45.18 24.91
N CYS A 189 33.23 -44.30 25.78
CA CYS A 189 32.75 -42.93 25.89
C CYS A 189 32.90 -42.18 24.56
N LEU A 190 34.08 -42.22 23.95
CA LEU A 190 34.36 -41.55 22.67
C LEU A 190 33.46 -42.05 21.53
N ILE A 191 33.23 -43.36 21.44
CA ILE A 191 32.30 -43.96 20.46
C ILE A 191 30.86 -43.49 20.66
N ILE A 192 30.42 -43.29 21.91
CA ILE A 192 29.09 -42.73 22.20
C ILE A 192 29.02 -41.27 21.75
N THR A 193 30.01 -40.43 22.11
CA THR A 193 30.04 -39.02 21.72
C THR A 193 30.03 -38.83 20.19
N VAL A 194 30.84 -39.61 19.46
CA VAL A 194 30.86 -39.59 17.98
C VAL A 194 29.52 -40.02 17.37
N LYS A 195 28.83 -41.01 17.96
CA LYS A 195 27.48 -41.40 17.51
C LYS A 195 26.46 -40.29 17.77
N THR A 196 26.51 -39.63 18.93
CA THR A 196 25.61 -38.51 19.27
C THR A 196 25.83 -37.33 18.32
N LEU A 197 27.09 -36.92 18.08
CA LEU A 197 27.43 -35.85 17.15
C LEU A 197 26.99 -36.14 15.72
N LYS A 198 27.18 -37.37 15.23
CA LYS A 198 26.66 -37.79 13.90
C LYS A 198 25.14 -37.72 13.84
N LYS A 199 24.42 -38.07 14.91
CA LYS A 199 22.96 -37.96 14.97
C LYS A 199 22.51 -36.49 14.95
N MET A 200 23.14 -35.64 15.76
CA MET A 200 22.86 -34.19 15.79
C MET A 200 23.10 -33.53 14.42
N LEU A 201 24.23 -33.84 13.78
CA LEU A 201 24.57 -33.32 12.45
C LEU A 201 23.54 -33.75 11.38
N ALA A 202 23.02 -34.98 11.45
CA ALA A 202 21.97 -35.44 10.55
C ALA A 202 20.67 -34.64 10.73
N THR A 203 20.20 -34.45 11.97
CA THR A 203 19.03 -33.61 12.27
C THR A 203 19.21 -32.15 11.86
N GLU A 204 20.40 -31.57 12.06
CA GLU A 204 20.67 -30.17 11.68
C GLU A 204 20.72 -29.99 10.16
N THR A 205 21.22 -31.00 9.44
CA THR A 205 21.21 -31.04 7.96
C THR A 205 19.79 -31.14 7.42
N GLU A 206 18.91 -31.91 8.09
CA GLU A 206 17.50 -32.04 7.74
C GLU A 206 16.71 -30.75 8.03
N ASN A 207 16.94 -30.12 9.18
CA ASN A 207 16.40 -28.81 9.54
C ASN A 207 16.82 -27.71 8.54
N SER A 208 18.10 -27.70 8.14
CA SER A 208 18.62 -26.80 7.10
C SER A 208 17.93 -27.01 5.74
N LYS A 209 17.65 -28.26 5.34
CA LYS A 209 16.89 -28.56 4.12
C LYS A 209 15.46 -28.03 4.22
N ALA A 210 14.78 -28.19 5.36
CA ALA A 210 13.43 -27.69 5.57
C ALA A 210 13.37 -26.15 5.43
N MET A 211 14.31 -25.42 6.04
CA MET A 211 14.43 -23.96 5.86
C MET A 211 14.69 -23.55 4.41
N ILE A 212 15.55 -24.26 3.68
CA ILE A 212 15.80 -23.98 2.26
C ILE A 212 14.54 -24.18 1.41
N VAL A 213 13.73 -25.21 1.69
CA VAL A 213 12.44 -25.43 1.01
C VAL A 213 11.46 -24.28 1.30
N GLN A 214 11.34 -23.83 2.55
CA GLN A 214 10.51 -22.67 2.91
C GLN A 214 10.97 -21.38 2.20
N LEU A 215 12.27 -21.11 2.18
CA LEU A 215 12.86 -19.94 1.50
C LEU A 215 12.60 -19.97 -0.02
N ASN A 216 12.69 -21.14 -0.64
CA ASN A 216 12.37 -21.32 -2.05
C ASN A 216 10.87 -21.16 -2.34
N HIS A 217 9.99 -21.67 -1.47
CA HIS A 217 8.55 -21.49 -1.63
C HIS A 217 8.13 -20.02 -1.56
N LEU A 218 8.70 -19.25 -0.64
CA LEU A 218 8.49 -17.79 -0.56
C LEU A 218 8.97 -17.08 -1.85
N ARG A 219 10.10 -17.50 -2.43
CA ARG A 219 10.61 -16.96 -3.70
C ARG A 219 9.74 -17.32 -4.89
N THR A 220 9.23 -18.55 -4.98
CA THR A 220 8.35 -18.94 -6.09
C THR A 220 7.01 -18.23 -6.02
N ASN A 221 6.42 -18.09 -4.83
CA ASN A 221 5.12 -17.43 -4.65
C ASN A 221 5.21 -15.92 -4.94
N ALA A 222 6.36 -15.28 -4.65
CA ALA A 222 6.64 -13.90 -5.05
C ALA A 222 6.89 -13.72 -6.56
N SER A 223 7.13 -14.80 -7.30
CA SER A 223 7.43 -14.77 -8.75
C SER A 223 6.24 -15.14 -9.63
N SER A 224 5.17 -15.70 -9.06
CA SER A 224 3.98 -16.18 -9.79
C SER A 224 2.85 -15.16 -9.92
N SER A 225 2.99 -13.95 -9.36
CA SER A 225 1.96 -12.91 -9.33
C SER A 225 2.04 -11.87 -10.47
N THR A 226 2.95 -12.04 -11.44
CA THR A 226 3.17 -11.05 -12.52
C THR A 226 3.17 -11.66 -13.93
N SER A 227 2.02 -12.12 -14.41
CA SER A 227 1.77 -12.29 -15.86
C SER A 227 0.27 -12.28 -16.26
N GLY A 228 -0.07 -11.51 -17.30
CA GLY A 228 -1.42 -11.40 -17.92
C GLY A 228 -2.24 -10.17 -17.46
N HIS A 229 -2.21 -9.00 -18.13
CA HIS A 229 -2.95 -8.62 -19.36
C HIS A 229 -4.48 -8.55 -19.18
N HIS A 230 -5.21 -7.45 -19.40
CA HIS A 230 -4.94 -6.02 -19.75
C HIS A 230 -5.90 -5.11 -18.90
N SER A 231 -6.15 -3.79 -19.08
CA SER A 231 -5.84 -2.77 -20.11
C SER A 231 -5.91 -1.33 -19.55
N ASN A 232 -5.31 -0.37 -20.25
CA ASN A 232 -5.53 1.10 -20.33
C ASN A 232 -6.27 1.80 -19.14
N ASN A 233 -5.68 2.82 -18.48
CA ASN A 233 -5.32 4.08 -19.15
C ASN A 233 -4.25 4.95 -18.42
N SER A 234 -3.53 5.76 -19.21
CA SER A 234 -2.74 6.98 -18.90
C SER A 234 -1.70 7.06 -17.75
N HIS A 235 -0.43 7.12 -18.19
CA HIS A 235 0.61 8.10 -17.78
C HIS A 235 1.28 8.10 -16.38
N THR A 236 2.41 7.38 -16.35
CA THR A 236 3.79 7.88 -16.07
C THR A 236 4.13 8.54 -14.73
N ASN A 237 4.96 7.85 -13.92
CA ASN A 237 6.42 7.92 -14.10
C ASN A 237 7.10 6.65 -13.54
N GLN A 238 8.18 6.18 -14.17
CA GLN A 238 8.84 4.90 -13.84
C GLN A 238 10.34 5.11 -13.66
N GLN A 239 10.86 4.96 -12.43
CA GLN A 239 12.29 4.84 -12.16
C GLN A 239 12.59 3.78 -11.10
N ASN A 240 13.29 2.74 -11.57
CA ASN A 240 14.15 1.76 -10.88
C ASN A 240 13.61 0.94 -9.70
N SER A 241 13.86 -0.37 -9.82
CA SER A 241 13.30 -1.42 -8.97
C SER A 241 14.23 -1.86 -7.84
N GLY A 242 13.72 -1.82 -6.60
CA GLY A 242 14.08 -2.75 -5.53
C GLY A 242 14.77 -2.14 -4.30
N PRO A 243 14.44 -2.59 -3.06
CA PRO A 243 13.46 -3.62 -2.67
C PRO A 243 12.17 -3.02 -2.07
N ASN A 244 11.07 -3.04 -2.83
CA ASN A 244 9.83 -2.30 -2.48
C ASN A 244 8.79 -3.09 -1.64
N ASN A 245 9.21 -4.01 -0.75
CA ASN A 245 8.25 -4.77 0.08
C ASN A 245 7.56 -3.91 1.16
N THR A 246 8.32 -3.04 1.84
CA THR A 246 7.77 -2.20 2.93
C THR A 246 6.72 -1.20 2.45
N GLY A 247 6.82 -0.75 1.19
CA GLY A 247 5.82 0.13 0.57
C GLY A 247 4.48 -0.57 0.37
N MET A 248 4.47 -1.81 -0.15
CA MET A 248 3.25 -2.60 -0.28
C MET A 248 2.66 -2.98 1.08
N GLU A 249 3.49 -3.33 2.06
CA GLU A 249 3.03 -3.59 3.43
C GLU A 249 2.36 -2.36 4.06
N LYS A 250 2.97 -1.16 3.96
CA LYS A 250 2.37 0.12 4.41
C LYS A 250 1.04 0.40 3.70
N THR A 251 0.93 0.13 2.39
CA THR A 251 -0.32 0.31 1.63
C THR A 251 -1.40 -0.70 2.02
N ILE A 252 -1.06 -1.97 2.23
CA ILE A 252 -2.01 -2.99 2.68
C ILE A 252 -2.53 -2.67 4.08
N GLU A 253 -1.66 -2.18 4.97
CA GLU A 253 -2.05 -1.81 6.33
C GLU A 253 -2.91 -0.53 6.37
N ASP A 254 -2.59 0.49 5.57
CA ASP A 254 -3.45 1.67 5.40
C ASP A 254 -4.84 1.29 4.84
N LEU A 255 -4.91 0.37 3.88
CA LEU A 255 -6.19 -0.13 3.34
C LEU A 255 -6.99 -0.91 4.39
N LYS A 256 -6.36 -1.79 5.18
CA LYS A 256 -7.02 -2.48 6.30
C LYS A 256 -7.51 -1.50 7.35
N GLN A 257 -6.70 -0.51 7.72
CA GLN A 257 -7.09 0.51 8.70
C GLN A 257 -8.29 1.32 8.21
N ARG A 258 -8.32 1.72 6.93
CA ARG A 258 -9.49 2.38 6.32
C ARG A 258 -10.73 1.49 6.34
N LEU A 259 -10.60 0.19 6.00
CA LEU A 259 -11.71 -0.75 6.04
C LEU A 259 -12.23 -0.98 7.46
N SER A 260 -11.35 -1.07 8.46
CA SER A 260 -11.73 -1.15 9.88
C SER A 260 -12.53 0.09 10.30
N VAL A 261 -12.04 1.29 10.02
CA VAL A 261 -12.73 2.55 10.34
C VAL A 261 -14.07 2.66 9.62
N ILE A 262 -14.18 2.19 8.37
CA ILE A 262 -15.47 2.11 7.66
C ILE A 262 -16.41 1.13 8.38
N GLY A 263 -15.91 -0.04 8.80
CA GLY A 263 -16.65 -1.00 9.61
C GLY A 263 -17.21 -0.37 10.89
N ASP A 264 -16.36 0.27 11.68
CA ASP A 264 -16.73 0.95 12.93
C ASP A 264 -17.87 1.97 12.75
N PHE A 265 -17.87 2.74 11.65
CA PHE A 265 -18.90 3.75 11.38
C PHE A 265 -20.16 3.24 10.68
N THR A 266 -20.11 2.09 10.00
CA THR A 266 -21.21 1.58 9.16
C THR A 266 -21.86 0.30 9.69
N GLY A 267 -21.18 -0.41 10.57
CA GLY A 267 -21.48 -1.80 10.93
C GLY A 267 -21.15 -2.81 9.85
N LEU A 268 -20.65 -2.41 8.67
CA LEU A 268 -20.41 -3.29 7.53
C LEU A 268 -18.91 -3.62 7.37
N GLU A 269 -18.58 -4.89 7.59
CA GLU A 269 -17.25 -5.44 7.36
C GLU A 269 -17.21 -6.34 6.11
N ILE A 270 -16.14 -6.22 5.33
CA ILE A 270 -15.86 -7.10 4.19
C ILE A 270 -14.71 -8.04 4.58
N LEU A 271 -15.02 -9.32 4.78
CA LEU A 271 -14.07 -10.33 5.22
C LEU A 271 -13.15 -10.81 4.10
N SER A 272 -13.72 -11.00 2.91
CA SER A 272 -12.97 -11.50 1.75
C SER A 272 -13.61 -11.10 0.43
N SER A 273 -12.83 -11.21 -0.65
CA SER A 273 -13.27 -11.04 -2.03
C SER A 273 -12.79 -12.23 -2.85
N THR A 274 -13.71 -12.91 -3.51
CA THR A 274 -13.46 -14.09 -4.35
C THR A 274 -13.97 -13.82 -5.77
N PRO A 275 -13.12 -13.91 -6.81
CA PRO A 275 -13.58 -13.80 -8.19
C PRO A 275 -14.34 -15.07 -8.61
N ASP A 276 -15.56 -14.91 -9.13
CA ASP A 276 -16.34 -15.98 -9.76
C ASP A 276 -16.65 -15.63 -11.23
N LYS A 277 -16.97 -16.66 -12.03
CA LYS A 277 -17.35 -16.55 -13.45
C LYS A 277 -18.54 -15.61 -13.68
N ARG A 278 -19.40 -15.40 -12.68
CA ARG A 278 -20.57 -14.51 -12.76
C ARG A 278 -20.34 -13.13 -12.15
N GLY A 279 -19.16 -12.86 -11.58
CA GLY A 279 -18.89 -11.59 -10.90
C GLY A 279 -18.03 -11.76 -9.65
N VAL A 280 -17.62 -10.63 -9.05
CA VAL A 280 -16.87 -10.66 -7.79
C VAL A 280 -17.84 -10.92 -6.64
N ILE A 281 -17.51 -11.92 -5.80
CA ILE A 281 -18.24 -12.26 -4.58
C ILE A 281 -17.50 -11.67 -3.38
N TYR A 282 -18.19 -10.85 -2.59
CA TYR A 282 -17.72 -10.36 -1.30
C TYR A 282 -18.40 -11.13 -0.19
N ASP A 283 -17.62 -11.58 0.79
CA ASP A 283 -18.14 -12.18 2.03
C ASP A 283 -18.17 -11.09 3.11
N CYS A 284 -19.34 -10.88 3.71
CA CYS A 284 -19.63 -9.69 4.51
C CYS A 284 -20.26 -10.05 5.86
N ILE A 285 -19.93 -9.25 6.88
CA ILE A 285 -20.65 -9.22 8.16
C ILE A 285 -21.29 -7.84 8.31
N PHE A 286 -22.55 -7.82 8.74
CA PHE A 286 -23.20 -6.63 9.26
C PHE A 286 -23.37 -6.79 10.78
N GLY A 287 -22.67 -5.98 11.56
CA GLY A 287 -22.79 -5.88 13.01
C GLY A 287 -23.58 -4.64 13.43
N ASP A 288 -24.07 -4.62 14.68
CA ASP A 288 -24.72 -3.45 15.24
C ASP A 288 -23.73 -2.50 15.96
N ILE A 289 -23.77 -1.21 15.60
CA ILE A 289 -22.87 -0.19 16.19
C ILE A 289 -23.36 0.28 17.58
N VAL A 290 -24.50 -0.25 18.04
CA VAL A 290 -25.07 -0.01 19.37
C VAL A 290 -24.76 -1.13 20.37
N HIS A 291 -23.90 -2.09 19.99
CA HIS A 291 -23.33 -3.15 20.84
C HIS A 291 -24.34 -4.06 21.57
N ARG A 292 -25.50 -4.31 20.97
CA ARG A 292 -26.45 -5.37 21.35
C ARG A 292 -25.92 -6.77 21.06
N GLY A 293 -24.87 -6.90 20.24
CA GLY A 293 -24.23 -8.17 19.90
C GLY A 293 -24.94 -8.90 18.76
N LEU A 294 -25.61 -8.15 17.89
CA LEU A 294 -26.33 -8.67 16.72
C LEU A 294 -25.40 -8.67 15.51
N ALA A 295 -25.35 -9.79 14.80
CA ALA A 295 -24.55 -9.94 13.59
C ALA A 295 -25.33 -10.72 12.51
N LEU A 296 -25.12 -10.34 11.25
CA LEU A 296 -25.62 -11.00 10.05
C LEU A 296 -24.46 -11.27 9.11
N HIS A 297 -24.22 -12.55 8.81
CA HIS A 297 -23.27 -12.96 7.77
C HIS A 297 -24.00 -13.11 6.43
N PHE A 298 -23.44 -12.57 5.34
CA PHE A 298 -24.07 -12.59 4.02
C PHE A 298 -23.05 -12.39 2.89
N LYS A 299 -23.44 -12.78 1.67
CA LYS A 299 -22.62 -12.62 0.47
C LYS A 299 -23.24 -11.62 -0.51
N LEU A 300 -22.40 -10.75 -1.07
CA LEU A 300 -22.75 -9.86 -2.17
C LEU A 300 -22.02 -10.29 -3.44
N GLN A 301 -22.74 -10.56 -4.53
CA GLN A 301 -22.15 -10.82 -5.84
C GLN A 301 -22.50 -9.70 -6.83
N PHE A 302 -21.48 -9.02 -7.35
CA PHE A 302 -21.63 -7.94 -8.33
C PHE A 302 -21.50 -8.51 -9.75
N HIS A 303 -22.61 -8.54 -10.50
CA HIS A 303 -22.68 -9.17 -11.81
C HIS A 303 -22.31 -8.21 -12.95
N PRO A 304 -21.72 -8.68 -14.06
CA PRO A 304 -21.41 -7.88 -15.24
C PRO A 304 -22.61 -7.17 -15.90
N ASP A 305 -23.84 -7.62 -15.62
CA ASP A 305 -25.08 -7.00 -16.14
C ASP A 305 -25.55 -5.78 -15.32
N GLY A 306 -24.78 -5.34 -14.32
CA GLY A 306 -25.10 -4.17 -13.50
C GLY A 306 -26.07 -4.47 -12.35
N THR A 307 -26.32 -5.74 -12.04
CA THR A 307 -27.08 -6.17 -10.86
C THR A 307 -26.17 -6.65 -9.72
N CYS A 308 -26.71 -6.65 -8.51
CA CYS A 308 -26.11 -7.23 -7.33
C CYS A 308 -27.02 -8.36 -6.79
N SER A 309 -26.43 -9.48 -6.38
CA SER A 309 -27.12 -10.53 -5.63
C SER A 309 -26.70 -10.51 -4.17
N TYR A 310 -27.69 -10.58 -3.28
CA TYR A 310 -27.53 -10.71 -1.85
C TYR A 310 -27.96 -12.11 -1.40
N THR A 311 -27.11 -12.79 -0.63
CA THR A 311 -27.37 -14.14 -0.09
C THR A 311 -27.11 -14.16 1.41
N PRO A 312 -28.15 -14.17 2.27
CA PRO A 312 -27.98 -14.24 3.72
C PRO A 312 -27.50 -15.63 4.15
N SER A 313 -26.68 -15.69 5.20
CA SER A 313 -26.19 -16.94 5.83
C SER A 313 -26.85 -17.12 7.20
N LEU A 314 -28.19 -17.08 7.22
CA LEU A 314 -29.01 -17.17 8.42
C LEU A 314 -29.27 -18.63 8.83
N ASP A 315 -29.06 -18.90 10.11
CA ASP A 315 -29.40 -20.16 10.78
C ASP A 315 -30.54 -19.88 11.78
N PRO A 316 -31.71 -20.55 11.67
CA PRO A 316 -32.87 -20.25 12.53
C PRO A 316 -32.63 -20.44 14.04
N ASP A 317 -31.77 -21.38 14.42
CA ASP A 317 -31.51 -21.71 15.82
C ASP A 317 -30.47 -20.75 16.42
N ARG A 318 -29.43 -20.39 15.63
CA ARG A 318 -28.38 -19.46 16.06
C ARG A 318 -28.81 -17.99 15.97
N ASP A 319 -29.45 -17.60 14.87
CA ASP A 319 -29.68 -16.20 14.50
C ASP A 319 -31.11 -15.73 14.79
N SER A 320 -31.88 -16.46 15.60
CA SER A 320 -33.26 -16.11 15.98
C SER A 320 -33.46 -14.64 16.42
N PRO A 321 -32.55 -14.00 17.19
CA PRO A 321 -32.67 -12.56 17.50
C PRO A 321 -32.50 -11.67 16.25
N THR A 322 -31.53 -11.99 15.40
CA THR A 322 -31.23 -11.23 14.17
C THR A 322 -32.35 -11.36 13.14
N ILE A 323 -32.93 -12.55 12.97
CA ILE A 323 -34.04 -12.82 12.05
C ILE A 323 -35.26 -11.94 12.37
N LYS A 324 -35.56 -11.69 13.65
CA LYS A 324 -36.71 -10.87 14.09
C LYS A 324 -36.63 -9.40 13.68
N ILE A 325 -35.42 -8.86 13.47
CA ILE A 325 -35.21 -7.45 13.11
C ILE A 325 -34.98 -7.24 11.61
N ILE A 326 -34.44 -8.25 10.90
CA ILE A 326 -34.17 -8.16 9.47
C ILE A 326 -35.50 -8.15 8.69
N PRO A 327 -35.73 -7.18 7.78
CA PRO A 327 -36.91 -7.19 6.92
C PRO A 327 -37.05 -8.49 6.12
N ASP A 328 -38.25 -9.08 6.07
CA ASP A 328 -38.52 -10.40 5.47
C ASP A 328 -37.86 -10.62 4.10
N PHE A 329 -37.87 -9.61 3.23
CA PHE A 329 -37.26 -9.70 1.90
C PHE A 329 -35.75 -9.92 1.94
N LEU A 330 -35.04 -9.48 3.00
CA LEU A 330 -33.60 -9.70 3.23
C LEU A 330 -33.29 -10.93 4.09
N GLN A 331 -34.30 -11.69 4.53
CA GLN A 331 -34.10 -13.01 5.14
C GLN A 331 -33.85 -14.10 4.07
N THR A 332 -34.04 -13.78 2.78
CA THR A 332 -33.89 -14.71 1.65
C THR A 332 -32.95 -14.16 0.57
N PHE A 333 -32.67 -14.96 -0.47
CA PHE A 333 -31.89 -14.52 -1.63
C PHE A 333 -32.62 -13.44 -2.41
N VAL A 334 -31.94 -12.34 -2.72
CA VAL A 334 -32.48 -11.24 -3.55
C VAL A 334 -31.47 -10.85 -4.62
N ARG A 335 -31.96 -10.51 -5.81
CA ARG A 335 -31.17 -9.86 -6.86
C ARG A 335 -31.81 -8.52 -7.24
N PHE A 336 -31.02 -7.46 -7.29
CA PHE A 336 -31.49 -6.08 -7.49
C PHE A 336 -30.48 -5.27 -8.32
N ASP A 337 -30.89 -4.14 -8.87
CA ASP A 337 -29.98 -3.24 -9.60
C ASP A 337 -28.89 -2.66 -8.69
N LEU A 338 -27.68 -2.47 -9.21
CA LEU A 338 -26.55 -1.85 -8.48
C LEU A 338 -26.91 -0.50 -7.82
N LYS A 339 -27.84 0.26 -8.42
CA LYS A 339 -28.35 1.52 -7.87
C LYS A 339 -29.12 1.36 -6.55
N ALA A 340 -29.66 0.17 -6.28
CA ALA A 340 -30.41 -0.15 -5.07
C ALA A 340 -29.52 -0.61 -3.90
N CYS A 341 -28.21 -0.85 -4.09
CA CYS A 341 -27.28 -1.26 -3.03
C CYS A 341 -27.35 -0.34 -1.80
N GLY A 342 -27.37 0.98 -2.00
CA GLY A 342 -27.49 1.96 -0.90
C GLY A 342 -28.82 1.87 -0.14
N HIS A 343 -29.91 1.51 -0.83
CA HIS A 343 -31.21 1.29 -0.19
C HIS A 343 -31.24 0.00 0.64
N VAL A 344 -30.63 -1.08 0.14
CA VAL A 344 -30.52 -2.35 0.86
C VAL A 344 -29.64 -2.20 2.10
N TYR A 345 -28.48 -1.55 1.98
CA TYR A 345 -27.64 -1.17 3.12
C TYR A 345 -28.42 -0.34 4.15
N TRP A 346 -29.14 0.69 3.70
CA TRP A 346 -29.94 1.54 4.59
C TRP A 346 -31.02 0.74 5.35
N LYS A 347 -31.65 -0.25 4.70
CA LYS A 347 -32.64 -1.12 5.35
C LYS A 347 -32.03 -2.04 6.41
N LEU A 348 -30.83 -2.58 6.18
CA LEU A 348 -30.09 -3.32 7.21
C LEU A 348 -29.69 -2.40 8.37
N PHE A 349 -29.13 -1.22 8.07
CA PHE A 349 -28.73 -0.24 9.07
C PHE A 349 -29.91 0.23 9.94
N GLN A 350 -31.10 0.45 9.35
CA GLN A 350 -32.32 0.77 10.09
C GLN A 350 -32.71 -0.33 11.08
N ALA A 351 -32.71 -1.60 10.65
CA ALA A 351 -33.00 -2.74 11.52
C ALA A 351 -31.98 -2.89 12.66
N PHE A 352 -30.70 -2.81 12.34
CA PHE A 352 -29.61 -3.06 13.28
C PHE A 352 -29.32 -1.93 14.25
N ASN A 353 -29.64 -0.67 13.92
CA ASN A 353 -29.20 0.48 14.72
C ASN A 353 -30.30 1.49 15.09
N LEU A 354 -31.51 1.41 14.49
CA LEU A 354 -32.58 2.40 14.67
C LEU A 354 -33.94 1.82 15.09
N GLN A 355 -34.07 0.49 15.14
CA GLN A 355 -35.23 -0.15 15.78
C GLN A 355 -34.93 -0.36 17.27
N ASP A 356 -35.70 0.32 18.11
CA ASP A 356 -35.87 -0.04 19.52
C ASP A 356 -36.50 -1.44 19.58
N THR A 357 -35.73 -2.41 20.09
CA THR A 357 -36.10 -3.84 20.24
C THR A 357 -36.45 -4.17 21.68
#